data_AF-A0A0U1DEQ7-F1
#
_entry.id   AF-A0A0U1DEQ7-F1
#
_cell.length_a   1.000
_cell.length_b   1.000
_cell.length_c   1.000
_cell.angle_alpha   90.00
_cell.angle_beta   90.00
_cell.angle_gamma   90.00
#
_symmetry.space_group_name_H-M   'P 1'
#
loop_
_entity.id
_entity.type
_entity.pdbx_description
1 polymer ?
#
loop_
_entity_poly.entity_id
_entity_poly.type
_entity_poly.pdbx_seq_one_letter_code
_entity_poly.pdbx_strand_id
1 'polypeptide(L)'
;MLLREAHDLCGLPVAVFRCDMILADTSYAGQLNVPDNFTRMVLSVVATGLAPASFYQLDADGNRQRAHYDALPVGFVAEAITTLGWQLALAGSAEFETYHVMNPHDDGIGIDEYVDWLIEAGYRIERIADFGEWLQRFETALRALPERQRRHSVLQILAQFTSDLKAPEPTLGSYGPTDRFRAAVRESGIGADIPHISPPIITKYVTDLERFGLLPPLESSA
;
A
#
# COMPACT_ATOMS: atom_id res chain seq x y z
N MET A 1 24.24 9.34 -5.29
CA MET A 1 25.32 10.07 -5.98
C MET A 1 26.11 9.17 -6.93
N LEU A 2 26.46 7.94 -6.52
CA LEU A 2 27.22 6.98 -7.34
C LEU A 2 26.73 6.79 -8.80
N LEU A 3 25.42 6.62 -9.02
CA LEU A 3 24.90 6.44 -10.39
C LEU A 3 25.02 7.70 -11.25
N ARG A 4 24.94 8.89 -10.63
CA ARG A 4 25.11 10.16 -11.35
C ARG A 4 26.58 10.37 -11.72
N GLU A 5 27.50 10.06 -10.81
CA GLU A 5 28.93 10.11 -11.09
C GLU A 5 29.35 9.12 -12.20
N ALA A 6 28.80 7.91 -12.20
CA ALA A 6 29.05 6.94 -13.26
C ALA A 6 28.54 7.44 -14.62
N HIS A 7 27.35 8.06 -14.63
CA HIS A 7 26.81 8.70 -15.82
C HIS A 7 27.70 9.84 -16.32
N ASP A 8 28.15 10.73 -15.44
CA ASP A 8 29.01 11.86 -15.79
C ASP A 8 30.40 11.40 -16.30
N LEU A 9 30.90 10.27 -15.79
CA LEU A 9 32.22 9.73 -16.14
C LEU A 9 32.26 9.06 -17.53
N CYS A 10 31.24 8.27 -17.87
CA CYS A 10 31.28 7.45 -19.09
C CYS A 10 29.98 7.43 -19.90
N GLY A 11 29.02 8.29 -19.59
CA GLY A 11 27.74 8.36 -20.31
C GLY A 11 26.86 7.13 -20.14
N LEU A 12 27.01 6.39 -19.04
CA LEU A 12 26.19 5.21 -18.74
C LEU A 12 24.71 5.60 -18.68
N PRO A 13 23.81 5.01 -19.49
CA PRO A 13 22.37 5.25 -19.38
C PRO A 13 21.86 4.79 -18.02
N VAL A 14 21.10 5.64 -17.33
CA VAL A 14 20.58 5.34 -15.98
C VAL A 14 19.12 5.73 -15.89
N ALA A 15 18.27 4.75 -15.55
CA ALA A 15 16.91 4.99 -15.09
C ALA A 15 16.82 4.76 -13.58
N VAL A 16 16.47 5.80 -12.82
CA VAL A 16 16.22 5.72 -11.38
C VAL A 16 14.72 5.67 -11.13
N PHE A 17 14.23 4.58 -10.55
CA PHE A 17 12.84 4.43 -10.14
C PHE A 17 12.75 4.62 -8.62
N ARG A 18 12.11 5.71 -8.18
CA ARG A 18 11.82 5.96 -6.77
C ARG A 18 10.42 5.45 -6.47
N CYS A 19 10.36 4.25 -5.92
CA CYS A 19 9.13 3.64 -5.47
C CYS A 19 8.88 3.98 -3.99
N ASP A 20 7.62 3.93 -3.60
CA ASP A 20 7.21 3.93 -2.21
C ASP A 20 6.46 2.61 -1.90
N MET A 21 5.16 2.66 -1.66
CA MET A 21 4.36 1.48 -1.33
C MET A 21 4.05 0.63 -2.57
N ILE A 22 4.53 -0.63 -2.54
CA ILE A 22 4.28 -1.63 -3.58
C ILE A 22 3.33 -2.70 -3.03
N LEU A 23 2.13 -2.79 -3.61
CA LEU A 23 1.13 -3.77 -3.21
C LEU A 23 1.26 -5.09 -3.98
N ALA A 24 0.73 -6.15 -3.41
CA ALA A 24 0.56 -7.41 -4.10
C ALA A 24 -0.38 -7.25 -5.31
N ASP A 25 -0.18 -8.08 -6.33
CA ASP A 25 -1.02 -8.10 -7.53
C ASP A 25 -1.82 -9.40 -7.64
N THR A 26 -2.99 -9.32 -8.27
CA THR A 26 -3.97 -10.41 -8.41
C THR A 26 -3.54 -11.54 -9.32
N SER A 27 -2.48 -11.36 -10.12
CA SER A 27 -2.02 -12.31 -11.13
C SER A 27 -1.66 -13.70 -10.59
N TYR A 28 -1.08 -13.80 -9.38
CA TYR A 28 -0.61 -15.07 -8.82
C TYR A 28 -0.96 -15.23 -7.35
N ALA A 29 -1.49 -16.38 -6.94
CA ALA A 29 -1.77 -16.70 -5.54
C ALA A 29 -0.49 -16.96 -4.72
N GLY A 30 -0.55 -16.69 -3.41
CA GLY A 30 0.54 -16.97 -2.47
C GLY A 30 1.76 -16.05 -2.63
N GLN A 31 1.54 -14.80 -3.05
CA GLN A 31 2.62 -13.82 -3.28
C GLN A 31 2.36 -12.57 -2.45
N LEU A 32 2.95 -12.52 -1.25
CA LEU A 32 2.93 -11.33 -0.39
C LEU A 32 4.32 -11.05 0.19
N ASN A 33 4.65 -9.77 0.31
CA ASN A 33 5.72 -9.32 1.18
C ASN A 33 5.22 -9.33 2.63
N VAL A 34 5.28 -10.49 3.30
CA VAL A 34 4.72 -10.68 4.65
C VAL A 34 5.28 -9.70 5.69
N PRO A 35 6.59 -9.35 5.70
CA PRO A 35 7.13 -8.36 6.63
C PRO A 35 6.67 -6.91 6.41
N ASP A 36 6.10 -6.59 5.25
CA ASP A 36 5.70 -5.23 4.87
C ASP A 36 4.61 -4.65 5.78
N ASN A 37 4.67 -3.33 6.05
CA ASN A 37 3.76 -2.64 6.95
C ASN A 37 2.30 -2.75 6.52
N PHE A 38 2.02 -2.71 5.21
CA PHE A 38 0.65 -2.85 4.70
C PHE A 38 0.13 -4.27 4.92
N THR A 39 0.94 -5.30 4.63
CA THR A 39 0.56 -6.70 4.90
C THR A 39 0.28 -6.92 6.39
N ARG A 40 1.13 -6.37 7.26
CA ARG A 40 0.95 -6.42 8.73
C ARG A 40 -0.34 -5.72 9.15
N MET A 41 -0.67 -4.57 8.53
CA MET A 41 -1.89 -3.82 8.81
C MET A 41 -3.14 -4.63 8.46
N VAL A 42 -3.21 -5.18 7.24
CA VAL A 42 -4.35 -6.02 6.81
C VAL A 42 -4.51 -7.23 7.74
N LEU A 43 -3.40 -7.94 8.04
CA LEU A 43 -3.43 -9.03 9.01
C LEU A 43 -4.00 -8.58 10.36
N SER A 44 -3.56 -7.42 10.86
CA SER A 44 -3.93 -6.92 12.18
C SER A 44 -5.40 -6.53 12.26
N VAL A 45 -5.91 -5.83 11.25
CA VAL A 45 -7.32 -5.43 11.18
C VAL A 45 -8.22 -6.65 11.12
N VAL A 46 -7.91 -7.62 10.24
CA VAL A 46 -8.75 -8.81 10.09
C VAL A 46 -8.64 -9.75 11.29
N ALA A 47 -7.44 -9.94 11.86
CA ALA A 47 -7.26 -10.83 13.01
C ALA A 47 -7.89 -10.29 14.30
N THR A 48 -7.91 -8.96 14.48
CA THR A 48 -8.56 -8.34 15.65
C THR A 48 -10.04 -8.05 15.42
N GLY A 49 -10.46 -7.92 14.16
CA GLY A 49 -11.81 -7.48 13.80
C GLY A 49 -12.09 -6.02 14.16
N LEU A 50 -11.05 -5.19 14.30
CA LEU A 50 -11.17 -3.80 14.76
C LEU A 50 -10.53 -2.82 13.77
N ALA A 51 -11.27 -1.78 13.42
CA ALA A 51 -10.79 -0.61 12.68
C ALA A 51 -11.28 0.69 13.36
N PRO A 52 -10.60 1.83 13.16
CA PRO A 52 -11.11 3.11 13.63
C PRO A 52 -12.25 3.57 12.72
N ALA A 53 -12.99 4.59 13.15
CA ALA A 53 -13.93 5.30 12.30
C ALA A 53 -13.26 5.84 11.05
N SER A 54 -12.05 6.38 11.19
CA SER A 54 -11.17 6.74 10.10
C SER A 54 -9.72 6.50 10.49
N PHE A 55 -8.90 6.03 9.54
CA PHE A 55 -7.44 6.05 9.70
C PHE A 55 -6.84 7.45 9.53
N TYR A 56 -7.65 8.44 9.12
CA TYR A 56 -7.26 9.82 8.91
C TYR A 56 -7.99 10.73 9.90
N GLN A 57 -7.54 11.99 10.01
CA GLN A 57 -8.25 12.99 10.79
C GLN A 57 -9.67 13.19 10.25
N LEU A 58 -10.64 13.26 11.16
CA LEU A 58 -12.02 13.61 10.81
C LEU A 58 -12.14 15.11 10.53
N ASP A 59 -13.17 15.52 9.78
CA ASP A 59 -13.48 16.93 9.58
C ASP A 59 -14.06 17.59 10.86
N ALA A 60 -14.35 18.89 10.77
CA ALA A 60 -14.91 19.65 11.89
C ALA A 60 -16.29 19.16 12.36
N ASP A 61 -17.03 18.47 11.49
CA ASP A 61 -18.35 17.89 11.78
C ASP A 61 -18.25 16.42 12.23
N GLY A 62 -17.04 15.86 12.30
CA GLY A 62 -16.78 14.48 12.71
C GLY A 62 -16.93 13.45 11.59
N ASN A 63 -16.98 13.85 10.33
CA ASN A 63 -17.08 12.94 9.20
C ASN A 63 -15.70 12.50 8.70
N ARG A 64 -15.67 11.34 8.02
CA ARG A 64 -14.48 10.88 7.30
C ARG A 64 -14.13 11.88 6.21
N GLN A 65 -12.85 12.21 6.11
CA GLN A 65 -12.35 13.03 5.03
C GLN A 65 -11.96 12.17 3.83
N ARG A 66 -12.11 12.74 2.64
CA ARG A 66 -11.57 12.14 1.42
C ARG A 66 -10.05 12.00 1.56
N ALA A 67 -9.53 10.81 1.33
CA ALA A 67 -8.11 10.51 1.42
C ALA A 67 -7.66 9.61 0.28
N HIS A 68 -6.36 9.61 0.02
CA HIS A 68 -5.70 8.75 -0.95
C HIS A 68 -4.56 7.98 -0.29
N TYR A 69 -4.42 6.70 -0.63
CA TYR A 69 -3.28 5.88 -0.25
C TYR A 69 -2.37 5.64 -1.45
N ASP A 70 -1.23 6.34 -1.48
CA ASP A 70 -0.22 6.30 -2.54
C ASP A 70 0.44 4.91 -2.60
N ALA A 71 -0.12 4.02 -3.41
CA ALA A 71 0.42 2.68 -3.62
C ALA A 71 0.10 2.15 -5.02
N LEU A 72 0.98 1.27 -5.51
CA LEU A 72 0.87 0.66 -6.84
C LEU A 72 1.02 -0.87 -6.79
N PRO A 73 0.31 -1.62 -7.65
CA PRO A 73 0.47 -3.08 -7.71
C PRO A 73 1.85 -3.48 -8.27
N VAL A 74 2.45 -4.52 -7.70
CA VAL A 74 3.80 -5.00 -8.07
C VAL A 74 3.91 -5.40 -9.53
N GLY A 75 2.84 -5.96 -10.13
CA GLY A 75 2.81 -6.33 -11.54
C GLY A 75 3.04 -5.12 -12.44
N PHE A 76 2.30 -4.03 -12.20
CA PHE A 76 2.45 -2.78 -12.92
C PHE A 76 3.83 -2.15 -12.70
N VAL A 77 4.31 -2.10 -11.46
CA VAL A 77 5.63 -1.52 -11.14
C VAL A 77 6.75 -2.28 -11.87
N ALA A 78 6.70 -3.62 -11.86
CA ALA A 78 7.69 -4.46 -12.52
C ALA A 78 7.67 -4.27 -14.05
N GLU A 79 6.49 -4.21 -14.66
CA GLU A 79 6.32 -3.93 -16.08
C GLU A 79 6.86 -2.56 -16.46
N ALA A 80 6.54 -1.52 -15.67
CA ALA A 80 7.00 -0.17 -15.93
C ALA A 80 8.52 -0.03 -15.84
N ILE A 81 9.14 -0.60 -14.80
CA ILE A 81 10.61 -0.60 -14.65
C ILE A 81 11.28 -1.30 -15.84
N THR A 82 10.74 -2.46 -16.23
CA THR A 82 11.32 -3.26 -17.31
C THR A 82 11.20 -2.54 -18.64
N THR A 83 10.00 -2.04 -18.98
CA THR A 83 9.73 -1.40 -20.27
C THR A 83 10.48 -0.08 -20.42
N LEU A 84 10.40 0.81 -19.41
CA LEU A 84 11.05 2.12 -19.47
C LEU A 84 12.58 2.01 -19.37
N GLY A 85 13.08 1.11 -18.51
CA GLY A 85 14.51 0.84 -18.41
C GLY A 85 15.08 0.26 -19.70
N TRP A 86 14.35 -0.63 -20.37
CA TRP A 86 14.76 -1.19 -21.65
C TRP A 86 14.75 -0.16 -22.79
N GLN A 87 13.72 0.69 -22.86
CA GLN A 87 13.65 1.76 -23.85
C GLN A 87 14.82 2.74 -23.72
N LEU A 88 15.17 3.14 -22.49
CA LEU A 88 16.33 4.00 -22.24
C LEU A 88 17.63 3.34 -22.72
N ALA A 89 17.81 2.05 -22.44
CA ALA A 89 18.99 1.30 -22.87
C ALA A 89 19.11 1.22 -24.42
N LEU A 90 17.98 1.17 -25.14
CA LEU A 90 17.93 1.10 -26.60
C LEU A 90 18.02 2.46 -27.30
N ALA A 91 17.66 3.55 -26.63
CA ALA A 91 17.63 4.89 -27.23
C ALA A 91 19.01 5.36 -27.72
N GLY A 92 20.10 4.74 -27.25
CA GLY A 92 21.46 5.07 -27.66
C GLY A 92 21.95 6.45 -27.20
N SER A 93 21.11 7.20 -26.49
CA SER A 93 21.46 8.43 -25.79
C SER A 93 21.97 8.12 -24.38
N ALA A 94 23.03 8.81 -23.97
CA ALA A 94 23.49 8.81 -22.59
C ALA A 94 22.53 9.68 -21.77
N GLU A 95 21.37 9.13 -21.42
CA GLU A 95 20.37 9.84 -20.62
C GLU A 95 20.32 9.33 -19.18
N PHE A 96 20.18 10.29 -18.26
CA PHE A 96 19.93 10.03 -16.84
C PHE A 96 18.50 10.45 -16.53
N GLU A 97 17.65 9.47 -16.27
CA GLU A 97 16.23 9.69 -15.98
C GLU A 97 15.88 9.30 -14.55
N THR A 98 14.92 10.00 -13.98
CA THR A 98 14.38 9.68 -12.65
C THR A 98 12.87 9.74 -12.71
N TYR A 99 12.27 8.63 -12.32
CA TYR A 99 10.84 8.39 -12.30
C TYR A 99 10.36 8.24 -10.86
N HIS A 100 9.34 9.00 -10.46
CA HIS A 100 8.64 8.81 -9.21
C HIS A 100 7.49 7.84 -9.44
N VAL A 101 7.70 6.59 -9.01
CA VAL A 101 6.77 5.47 -9.19
C VAL A 101 5.78 5.51 -8.03
N MET A 102 4.83 6.42 -8.15
CA MET A 102 3.79 6.74 -7.17
C MET A 102 2.43 6.79 -7.86
N ASN A 103 1.37 6.62 -7.08
CA ASN A 103 -0.01 6.76 -7.51
C ASN A 103 -0.48 8.21 -7.31
N PRO A 104 -0.68 8.99 -8.38
CA PRO A 104 -0.99 10.42 -8.25
C PRO A 104 -2.48 10.73 -8.22
N HIS A 105 -3.34 9.73 -8.13
CA HIS A 105 -4.78 9.92 -8.28
C HIS A 105 -5.36 10.60 -7.04
N ASP A 106 -6.21 11.61 -7.25
CA ASP A 106 -7.16 12.06 -6.24
C ASP A 106 -8.48 11.33 -6.49
N ASP A 107 -8.51 10.03 -6.17
CA ASP A 107 -9.66 9.13 -6.38
C ASP A 107 -10.51 8.94 -5.11
N GLY A 108 -9.98 9.31 -3.94
CA GLY A 108 -10.65 9.11 -2.65
C GLY A 108 -10.54 7.66 -2.17
N ILE A 109 -9.51 6.94 -2.62
CA ILE A 109 -9.24 5.56 -2.22
C ILE A 109 -8.09 5.58 -1.20
N GLY A 110 -8.46 5.58 0.08
CA GLY A 110 -7.56 5.47 1.22
C GLY A 110 -7.67 4.13 1.95
N ILE A 111 -7.06 4.07 3.14
CA ILE A 111 -7.11 2.88 4.01
C ILE A 111 -8.55 2.61 4.49
N ASP A 112 -9.37 3.66 4.63
CA ASP A 112 -10.76 3.50 5.03
C ASP A 112 -11.57 2.71 4.00
N GLU A 113 -11.41 3.01 2.71
CA GLU A 113 -12.05 2.27 1.62
C GLU A 113 -11.56 0.83 1.57
N TYR A 114 -10.28 0.58 1.88
CA TYR A 114 -9.76 -0.80 1.98
C TYR A 114 -10.45 -1.60 3.06
N VAL A 115 -10.70 -1.00 4.23
CA VAL A 115 -11.45 -1.66 5.30
C VAL A 115 -12.91 -1.86 4.90
N ASP A 116 -13.52 -0.90 4.21
CA ASP A 116 -14.90 -1.04 3.74
C ASP A 116 -15.02 -2.21 2.74
N TRP A 117 -14.07 -2.36 1.81
CA TRP A 117 -14.03 -3.53 0.90
C TRP A 117 -13.84 -4.86 1.62
N LEU A 118 -13.09 -4.88 2.73
CA LEU A 118 -12.96 -6.09 3.55
C LEU A 118 -14.29 -6.43 4.26
N ILE A 119 -15.00 -5.43 4.77
CA ILE A 119 -16.33 -5.61 5.38
C ILE A 119 -17.31 -6.12 4.32
N GLU A 120 -17.33 -5.51 3.13
CA GLU A 120 -18.18 -5.91 2.00
C GLU A 120 -17.87 -7.34 1.53
N ALA A 121 -16.60 -7.77 1.60
CA ALA A 121 -16.18 -9.13 1.29
C ALA A 121 -16.57 -10.17 2.37
N GLY A 122 -17.20 -9.74 3.47
CA GLY A 122 -17.72 -10.61 4.53
C GLY A 122 -16.83 -10.78 5.75
N TYR A 123 -15.70 -10.06 5.83
CA TYR A 123 -14.85 -10.06 7.02
C TYR A 123 -15.49 -9.24 8.14
N ARG A 124 -15.59 -9.83 9.34
CA ARG A 124 -16.19 -9.15 10.51
C ARG A 124 -15.22 -8.13 11.09
N ILE A 125 -15.38 -6.87 10.69
CA ILE A 125 -14.59 -5.75 11.20
C ILE A 125 -15.55 -4.71 11.78
N GLU A 126 -15.42 -4.45 13.08
CA GLU A 126 -16.14 -3.40 13.79
C GLU A 126 -15.35 -2.10 13.72
N ARG A 127 -16.03 -0.99 13.42
CA ARG A 127 -15.45 0.34 13.47
C ARG A 127 -15.74 1.03 14.79
N ILE A 128 -14.68 1.48 15.47
CA ILE A 128 -14.77 2.22 16.74
C ILE A 128 -14.69 3.72 16.45
N ALA A 129 -15.67 4.47 16.96
CA ALA A 129 -15.83 5.90 16.70
C ALA A 129 -14.59 6.74 17.09
N ASP A 130 -14.10 6.56 18.32
CA ASP A 130 -12.96 7.30 18.85
C ASP A 130 -11.64 6.61 18.48
N PHE A 131 -10.70 7.37 17.91
CA PHE A 131 -9.40 6.83 17.47
C PHE A 131 -8.55 6.37 18.65
N GLY A 132 -8.59 7.06 19.79
CA GLY A 132 -7.83 6.69 20.99
C GLY A 132 -8.35 5.41 21.62
N GLU A 133 -9.67 5.27 21.72
CA GLU A 133 -10.34 4.06 22.16
C GLU A 133 -10.06 2.88 21.22
N TRP A 134 -10.14 3.11 19.91
CA TRP A 134 -9.75 2.12 18.92
C TRP A 134 -8.32 1.66 19.16
N LEU A 135 -7.37 2.59 19.26
CA LEU A 135 -5.96 2.27 19.42
C LEU A 135 -5.69 1.44 20.68
N GLN A 136 -6.30 1.79 21.81
CA GLN A 136 -6.17 1.03 23.06
C GLN A 136 -6.75 -0.40 22.95
N ARG A 137 -7.95 -0.54 22.37
CA ARG A 137 -8.58 -1.85 22.17
C ARG A 137 -7.82 -2.70 21.16
N PHE A 138 -7.37 -2.07 20.07
CA PHE A 138 -6.59 -2.69 19.01
C PHE A 138 -5.26 -3.22 19.55
N GLU A 139 -4.50 -2.42 20.31
CA GLU A 139 -3.25 -2.87 20.91
C GLU A 139 -3.47 -4.03 21.89
N THR A 140 -4.52 -3.96 22.71
CA THR A 140 -4.89 -5.04 23.63
C THR A 140 -5.21 -6.33 22.87
N ALA A 141 -6.02 -6.25 21.82
CA ALA A 141 -6.36 -7.38 20.97
C ALA A 141 -5.11 -7.97 20.29
N LEU A 142 -4.22 -7.12 19.76
CA LEU A 142 -2.95 -7.53 19.15
C LEU A 142 -2.05 -8.30 20.12
N ARG A 143 -1.97 -7.89 21.38
CA ARG A 143 -1.19 -8.58 22.42
C ARG A 143 -1.78 -9.96 22.76
N ALA A 144 -3.10 -10.10 22.67
CA ALA A 144 -3.83 -11.34 22.92
C ALA A 144 -3.79 -12.33 21.74
N LEU A 145 -3.36 -11.90 20.54
CA LEU A 145 -3.25 -12.77 19.37
C LEU A 145 -2.29 -13.96 19.62
N PRO A 146 -2.54 -15.12 18.99
CA PRO A 146 -1.59 -16.23 18.93
C PRO A 146 -0.21 -15.77 18.46
N GLU A 147 0.85 -16.40 18.99
CA GLU A 147 2.24 -15.97 18.77
C GLU A 147 2.59 -15.77 17.29
N ARG A 148 2.11 -16.65 16.42
CA ARG A 148 2.36 -16.56 14.98
C ARG A 148 1.74 -15.29 14.38
N GLN A 149 0.50 -14.97 14.71
CA GLN A 149 -0.17 -13.75 14.23
C GLN A 149 0.47 -12.51 14.84
N ARG A 150 0.72 -12.53 16.15
CA ARG A 150 1.32 -11.41 16.89
C ARG A 150 2.69 -11.00 16.37
N ARG A 151 3.53 -11.94 15.93
CA ARG A 151 4.84 -11.64 15.32
C ARG A 151 4.73 -10.96 13.94
N HIS A 152 3.65 -11.24 13.21
CA HIS A 152 3.40 -10.69 11.89
C HIS A 152 2.41 -9.52 11.91
N SER A 153 1.95 -9.09 13.08
CA SER A 153 1.05 -7.93 13.20
C SER A 153 1.85 -6.61 13.26
N VAL A 154 1.11 -5.49 13.30
CA VAL A 154 1.69 -4.15 13.48
C VAL A 154 2.14 -3.88 14.91
N LEU A 155 1.99 -4.82 15.85
CA LEU A 155 2.33 -4.60 17.26
C LEU A 155 3.78 -4.13 17.47
N GLN A 156 4.73 -4.66 16.69
CA GLN A 156 6.14 -4.27 16.76
C GLN A 156 6.38 -2.85 16.22
N ILE A 157 5.52 -2.38 15.32
CA ILE A 157 5.57 -1.04 14.74
C ILE A 157 4.96 -0.06 15.75
N LEU A 158 3.79 -0.39 16.31
CA LEU A 158 3.15 0.43 17.35
C LEU A 158 4.06 0.63 18.56
N ALA A 159 4.83 -0.39 18.95
CA ALA A 159 5.79 -0.28 20.06
C ALA A 159 6.94 0.73 19.81
N GLN A 160 7.18 1.15 18.56
CA GLN A 160 8.16 2.18 18.20
C GLN A 160 7.57 3.59 18.24
N PHE A 161 6.25 3.71 18.20
CA PHE A 161 5.55 4.98 18.30
C PHE A 161 5.25 5.30 19.77
N THR A 162 5.32 6.58 20.12
CA THR A 162 4.98 7.06 21.46
C THR A 162 3.47 6.93 21.73
N SER A 163 3.07 6.99 23.00
CA SER A 163 1.69 6.92 23.47
C SER A 163 0.72 7.94 22.83
N ASP A 164 1.24 8.94 22.13
CA ASP A 164 0.50 10.04 21.48
C ASP A 164 0.29 9.83 19.97
N LEU A 165 0.16 8.59 19.50
CA LEU A 165 -0.16 8.32 18.10
C LEU A 165 -1.53 8.93 17.75
N LYS A 166 -1.56 9.81 16.75
CA LYS A 166 -2.78 10.44 16.23
C LYS A 166 -3.00 10.04 14.79
N ALA A 167 -4.26 10.09 14.36
CA ALA A 167 -4.59 9.91 12.96
C ALA A 167 -3.86 10.98 12.12
N PRO A 168 -3.17 10.60 11.02
CA PRO A 168 -2.56 11.54 10.09
C PRO A 168 -3.60 12.40 9.37
N GLU A 169 -3.17 13.56 8.88
CA GLU A 169 -3.97 14.35 7.93
C GLU A 169 -4.22 13.53 6.65
N PRO A 170 -5.40 13.66 6.03
CA PRO A 170 -5.68 12.98 4.77
C PRO A 170 -4.76 13.50 3.65
N THR A 171 -4.13 12.58 2.93
CA THR A 171 -3.34 12.92 1.74
C THR A 171 -4.25 12.95 0.52
N LEU A 172 -4.06 13.93 -0.36
CA LEU A 172 -4.74 14.02 -1.66
C LEU A 172 -3.70 13.80 -2.77
N GLY A 173 -3.78 12.66 -3.47
CA GLY A 173 -2.80 12.26 -4.48
C GLY A 173 -1.44 11.83 -3.90
N SER A 174 -0.39 11.91 -4.73
CA SER A 174 0.97 11.48 -4.37
C SER A 174 1.78 12.55 -3.64
N TYR A 175 2.73 12.12 -2.82
CA TYR A 175 3.63 13.03 -2.10
C TYR A 175 4.65 13.75 -3.00
N GLY A 176 4.92 13.21 -4.18
CA GLY A 176 5.87 13.77 -5.14
C GLY A 176 5.25 14.00 -6.52
N PRO A 177 5.88 14.85 -7.36
CA PRO A 177 5.45 15.05 -8.74
C PRO A 177 5.71 13.77 -9.56
N THR A 178 4.71 13.32 -10.30
CA THR A 178 4.76 12.07 -11.10
C THR A 178 4.68 12.31 -12.60
N ASP A 179 4.75 13.57 -13.06
CA ASP A 179 4.49 13.97 -14.45
C ASP A 179 5.31 13.16 -15.46
N ARG A 180 6.61 13.01 -15.23
CA ARG A 180 7.51 12.23 -16.11
C ARG A 180 7.12 10.75 -16.16
N PHE A 181 6.81 10.17 -15.00
CA PHE A 181 6.46 8.75 -14.92
C PHE A 181 5.11 8.48 -15.59
N ARG A 182 4.10 9.30 -15.30
CA ARG A 182 2.77 9.18 -15.90
C ARG A 182 2.81 9.37 -17.42
N ALA A 183 3.57 10.34 -17.92
CA ALA A 183 3.78 10.54 -19.35
C ALA A 183 4.43 9.30 -20.00
N ALA A 184 5.54 8.82 -19.43
CA ALA A 184 6.26 7.65 -19.94
C ALA A 184 5.40 6.38 -19.93
N VAL A 185 4.60 6.16 -18.89
CA VAL A 185 3.66 5.02 -18.82
C VAL A 185 2.67 5.03 -19.98
N ARG A 186 2.10 6.21 -20.29
CA ARG A 186 1.13 6.39 -21.38
C ARG A 186 1.77 6.24 -22.75
N GLU A 187 2.94 6.85 -22.94
CA GLU A 187 3.68 6.82 -24.21
C GLU A 187 4.19 5.41 -24.55
N SER A 188 4.58 4.64 -23.53
CA SER A 188 5.13 3.29 -23.70
C SER A 188 4.08 2.17 -23.71
N GLY A 189 2.79 2.50 -23.61
CA GLY A 189 1.70 1.53 -23.73
C GLY A 189 1.63 0.48 -22.61
N ILE A 190 2.27 0.73 -21.46
CA ILE A 190 2.20 -0.13 -20.25
C ILE A 190 0.75 -0.16 -19.71
N GLY A 191 -0.02 0.88 -20.01
CA GLY A 191 -1.44 0.98 -19.73
C GLY A 191 -2.01 2.27 -20.30
N ALA A 192 -3.33 2.46 -20.16
CA ALA A 192 -3.94 3.75 -20.51
C ALA A 192 -3.49 4.87 -19.57
N ASP A 193 -3.17 4.53 -18.32
CA ASP A 193 -2.64 5.41 -17.29
C ASP A 193 -2.03 4.60 -16.14
N ILE A 194 -1.46 5.27 -15.14
CA ILE A 194 -1.13 4.66 -13.85
C ILE A 194 -2.41 4.05 -13.24
N PRO A 195 -2.41 2.80 -12.73
CA PRO A 195 -3.61 2.15 -12.24
C PRO A 195 -4.08 2.69 -10.88
N HIS A 196 -5.37 2.55 -10.61
CA HIS A 196 -5.95 2.71 -9.27
C HIS A 196 -5.87 1.39 -8.49
N ILE A 197 -5.90 1.47 -7.16
CA ILE A 197 -6.11 0.28 -6.33
C ILE A 197 -7.58 -0.12 -6.37
N SER A 198 -7.86 -1.42 -6.40
CA SER A 198 -9.19 -1.98 -6.54
C SER A 198 -9.49 -3.01 -5.44
N PRO A 199 -10.77 -3.28 -5.13
CA PRO A 199 -11.16 -4.27 -4.11
C PRO A 199 -10.46 -5.63 -4.24
N PRO A 200 -10.32 -6.23 -5.45
CA PRO A 200 -9.66 -7.52 -5.61
C PRO A 200 -8.22 -7.56 -5.10
N ILE A 201 -7.48 -6.44 -5.16
CA ILE A 201 -6.13 -6.34 -4.60
C ILE A 201 -6.17 -6.49 -3.09
N ILE A 202 -7.12 -5.82 -2.42
CA ILE A 202 -7.23 -5.86 -0.97
C ILE A 202 -7.72 -7.23 -0.48
N THR A 203 -8.74 -7.81 -1.12
CA THR A 203 -9.23 -9.16 -0.80
C THR A 203 -8.14 -10.21 -1.00
N LYS A 204 -7.27 -10.04 -2.02
CA LYS A 204 -6.12 -10.93 -2.23
C LYS A 204 -5.25 -11.03 -0.97
N TYR A 205 -4.94 -9.92 -0.29
CA TYR A 205 -4.10 -9.98 0.90
C TYR A 205 -4.65 -10.96 1.93
N VAL A 206 -5.95 -10.92 2.17
CA VAL A 206 -6.56 -11.80 3.16
C VAL A 206 -6.52 -13.26 2.71
N THR A 207 -6.90 -13.53 1.46
CA THR A 207 -6.86 -14.91 0.93
C THR A 207 -5.44 -15.51 0.92
N ASP A 208 -4.41 -14.71 0.68
CA ASP A 208 -3.02 -15.18 0.74
C ASP A 208 -2.52 -15.32 2.19
N LEU A 209 -2.94 -14.46 3.12
CA LEU A 209 -2.68 -14.63 4.55
C LEU A 209 -3.35 -15.89 5.12
N GLU A 210 -4.54 -16.24 4.66
CA GLU A 210 -5.22 -17.51 4.95
C GLU A 210 -4.40 -18.71 4.42
N ARG A 211 -3.91 -18.64 3.17
CA ARG A 211 -3.03 -19.68 2.58
C ARG A 211 -1.75 -19.88 3.37
N PHE A 212 -1.19 -18.81 3.93
CA PHE A 212 -0.01 -18.90 4.80
C PHE A 212 -0.34 -19.40 6.21
N GLY A 213 -1.62 -19.59 6.56
CA GLY A 213 -2.05 -19.97 7.90
C GLY A 213 -1.78 -18.87 8.94
N LEU A 214 -1.80 -17.61 8.48
CA LEU A 214 -1.75 -16.42 9.34
C LEU A 214 -3.15 -15.93 9.70
N LEU A 215 -4.15 -16.18 8.87
CA LEU A 215 -5.56 -15.95 9.19
C LEU A 215 -6.36 -17.27 9.13
N PRO A 216 -7.40 -17.42 9.96
CA PRO A 216 -8.38 -18.48 9.74
C PRO A 216 -9.15 -18.17 8.44
N PRO A 217 -9.52 -19.19 7.65
CA PRO A 217 -10.38 -18.99 6.48
C PRO A 217 -11.73 -18.42 6.93
N LEU A 218 -12.34 -17.58 6.09
CA LEU A 218 -13.75 -17.20 6.26
C LEU A 218 -14.59 -18.45 6.46
N GLU A 219 -15.35 -18.50 7.57
CA GLU A 219 -16.34 -19.55 7.79
C GLU A 219 -17.36 -19.46 6.65
N SER A 220 -17.31 -20.41 5.72
CA SER A 220 -18.32 -20.51 4.68
C SER A 220 -19.65 -20.74 5.39
N SER A 221 -20.55 -19.76 5.31
CA SER A 221 -21.91 -19.93 5.79
C SER A 221 -22.50 -21.11 5.02
N ALA A 222 -22.81 -22.19 5.73
CA ALA A 222 -23.46 -23.38 5.21
C ALA A 222 -24.90 -23.07 4.75
#